data_AF-A0A349KZB4-F1
#
_entry.id   AF-A0A349KZB4-F1
#
_cell.length_a   1.000
_cell.length_b   1.000
_cell.length_c   1.000
_cell.angle_alpha   90.00
_cell.angle_beta   90.00
_cell.angle_gamma   90.00
#
_symmetry.space_group_name_H-M   'P 1'
#
loop_
_entity.id
_entity.type
_entity.pdbx_description
1 polymer ?
#
loop_
_entity_poly.entity_id
_entity_poly.type
_entity_poly.pdbx_seq_one_letter_code
_entity_poly.pdbx_strand_id
1 'polypeptide(L)'
;MGGMTPDFLTQLAPAHAPPPPGWWPLAPIWWALVLLAVAFALLALYRYRRPTTRLRRAALSELAQLAAMGGESAELARRLENLVRRYAVARFGRDTVAQLSGARWIDFVVAHGGADWRGVPGAALLRAAFGGSPHAEHAPWISGARAFFKARS
;
A
#
# COMPACT_ATOMS: atom_id res chain seq x y z
N MET A 1 -38.52 50.72 59.63
CA MET A 1 -37.09 51.04 59.47
C MET A 1 -36.37 50.29 60.58
N GLY A 2 -35.58 49.25 60.33
CA GLY A 2 -34.42 49.24 59.44
C GLY A 2 -33.19 49.11 60.34
N GLY A 3 -32.77 47.88 60.58
CA GLY A 3 -31.62 47.52 61.43
C GLY A 3 -31.30 46.04 61.29
N MET A 4 -31.34 45.54 60.05
CA MET A 4 -30.80 44.23 59.71
C MET A 4 -29.28 44.35 59.75
N THR A 5 -28.62 43.37 60.39
CA THR A 5 -27.16 43.08 60.50
C THR A 5 -26.65 43.18 61.93
N PRO A 6 -25.89 42.20 62.45
CA PRO A 6 -24.82 41.49 61.74
C PRO A 6 -24.82 39.96 61.88
N ASP A 7 -25.82 39.33 62.50
CA ASP A 7 -25.72 37.91 62.88
C ASP A 7 -25.83 36.93 61.69
N PHE A 8 -26.47 37.35 60.61
CA PHE A 8 -26.53 36.59 59.36
C PHE A 8 -25.16 36.46 58.67
N LEU A 9 -24.22 37.39 58.95
CA LEU A 9 -22.87 37.32 58.39
C LEU A 9 -22.01 36.29 59.10
N THR A 10 -22.32 35.96 60.36
CA THR A 10 -21.62 34.96 61.17
C THR A 10 -22.00 33.52 60.79
N GLN A 11 -23.18 33.31 60.20
CA GLN A 11 -23.62 32.00 59.69
C GLN A 11 -23.08 31.65 58.30
N LEU A 12 -22.39 32.59 57.64
CA LEU A 12 -21.53 32.26 56.49
C LEU A 12 -20.24 31.64 57.05
N ALA A 13 -20.36 30.40 57.55
CA ALA A 13 -19.22 29.52 57.68
C ALA A 13 -18.44 29.61 56.36
N PRO A 14 -17.12 29.93 56.39
CA PRO A 14 -16.36 30.09 55.16
C PRO A 14 -16.54 28.80 54.38
N ALA A 15 -17.23 28.91 53.25
CA ALA A 15 -17.47 27.81 52.35
C ALA A 15 -16.12 27.15 52.15
N HIS A 16 -15.99 25.91 52.63
CA HIS A 16 -14.77 25.14 52.40
C HIS A 16 -14.62 25.12 50.89
N ALA A 17 -13.64 25.88 50.38
CA ALA A 17 -13.34 25.87 48.97
C ALA A 17 -13.10 24.39 48.64
N PRO A 18 -13.85 23.79 47.70
CA PRO A 18 -13.54 22.43 47.30
C PRO A 18 -12.05 22.43 46.94
N PRO A 19 -11.26 21.48 47.46
CA PRO A 19 -9.85 21.41 47.12
C PRO A 19 -9.74 21.53 45.59
N PRO A 20 -8.79 22.35 45.07
CA PRO A 20 -8.68 22.58 43.63
C PRO A 20 -8.76 21.21 42.96
N PRO A 21 -9.63 21.01 41.95
CA PRO A 21 -9.87 19.69 41.39
C PRO A 21 -8.51 19.11 41.03
N GLY A 22 -8.05 18.16 41.85
CA GLY A 22 -6.67 17.74 41.88
C GLY A 22 -6.39 17.10 40.54
N TRP A 23 -5.81 17.87 39.61
CA TRP A 23 -5.43 17.53 38.25
C TRP A 23 -6.10 16.23 37.77
N TRP A 24 -7.44 16.23 37.69
CA TRP A 24 -8.20 14.98 37.56
C TRP A 24 -7.61 14.18 36.40
N PRO A 25 -7.15 12.93 36.64
CA PRO A 25 -6.25 12.27 35.73
C PRO A 25 -7.02 12.14 34.44
N LEU A 26 -6.48 12.72 33.36
CA LEU A 26 -7.04 12.71 32.01
C LEU A 26 -7.93 11.47 31.86
N ALA A 27 -9.26 11.68 31.82
CA ALA A 27 -10.24 10.61 31.93
C ALA A 27 -9.79 9.38 31.11
N PRO A 28 -9.95 8.14 31.58
CA PRO A 28 -9.32 6.93 31.02
C PRO A 28 -9.43 6.75 29.48
N ILE A 29 -10.40 7.43 28.88
CA ILE A 29 -10.64 7.56 27.44
C ILE A 29 -9.45 8.18 26.66
N TRP A 30 -8.65 9.07 27.27
CA TRP A 30 -7.45 9.60 26.60
C TRP A 30 -6.39 8.53 26.38
N TRP A 31 -6.26 7.59 27.31
CA TRP A 31 -5.39 6.43 27.12
C TRP A 31 -5.90 5.57 25.97
N ALA A 32 -7.22 5.42 25.80
CA ALA A 32 -7.78 4.74 24.63
C ALA A 32 -7.45 5.46 23.32
N LEU A 33 -7.49 6.80 23.28
CA LEU A 33 -7.08 7.59 22.11
C LEU A 33 -5.58 7.45 21.80
N VAL A 34 -4.72 7.50 22.83
CA VAL A 34 -3.28 7.29 22.67
C VAL A 34 -3.00 5.89 22.16
N LEU A 35 -3.65 4.87 22.74
CA LEU A 35 -3.48 3.48 22.34
C LEU A 35 -3.99 3.24 20.91
N LEU A 36 -5.09 3.88 20.52
CA LEU A 36 -5.59 3.88 19.15
C LEU A 36 -4.61 4.56 18.19
N ALA A 37 -4.08 5.73 18.55
CA ALA A 37 -3.10 6.44 17.74
C ALA A 37 -1.80 5.63 17.57
N VAL A 38 -1.33 4.98 18.63
CA VAL A 38 -0.18 4.06 18.59
C VAL A 38 -0.49 2.84 17.72
N ALA A 39 -1.66 2.23 17.85
CA ALA A 39 -2.08 1.12 17.01
C ALA A 39 -2.11 1.51 15.52
N PHE A 40 -2.66 2.69 15.20
CA PHE A 40 -2.62 3.23 13.84
C PHE A 40 -1.20 3.50 13.35
N ALA A 41 -0.35 4.10 14.18
CA ALA A 41 1.04 4.35 13.83
C ALA A 41 1.82 3.05 13.59
N LEU A 42 1.61 2.02 14.43
CA LEU A 42 2.20 0.70 14.26
C LEU A 42 1.66 -0.01 13.02
N LEU A 43 0.36 0.10 12.74
CA LEU A 43 -0.24 -0.46 11.53
C LEU A 43 0.31 0.23 10.28
N ALA A 44 0.41 1.57 10.30
CA ALA A 44 0.98 2.36 9.22
C ALA A 44 2.47 2.05 9.03
N LEU A 45 3.24 1.93 10.12
CA LEU A 45 4.65 1.57 10.08
C LEU A 45 4.83 0.13 9.58
N TYR A 46 3.99 -0.80 10.00
CA TYR A 46 3.99 -2.18 9.50
C TYR A 46 3.67 -2.23 8.01
N ARG A 47 2.65 -1.48 7.55
CA ARG A 47 2.30 -1.34 6.12
C ARG A 47 3.42 -0.67 5.32
N TYR A 48 4.09 0.33 5.89
CA TYR A 48 5.16 1.09 5.26
C TYR A 48 6.48 0.31 5.22
N ARG A 49 6.75 -0.49 6.26
CA ARG A 49 7.88 -1.43 6.31
C ARG A 49 7.66 -2.69 5.49
N ARG A 50 6.46 -2.94 4.97
CA ARG A 50 6.30 -4.01 3.99
C ARG A 50 7.14 -3.68 2.75
N PRO A 51 8.13 -4.52 2.39
CA PRO A 51 8.99 -4.30 1.24
C PRO A 51 8.18 -4.17 -0.07
N THR A 52 6.96 -4.69 -0.09
CA THR A 52 6.02 -4.63 -1.21
C THR A 52 5.74 -3.22 -1.70
N THR A 53 5.70 -2.22 -0.80
CA THR A 53 5.37 -0.83 -1.18
C THR A 53 6.55 -0.15 -1.88
N ARG A 54 7.77 -0.37 -1.38
CA ARG A 54 9.01 0.09 -2.01
C ARG A 54 9.25 -0.62 -3.34
N LEU A 55 9.05 -1.93 -3.34
CA LEU A 55 9.20 -2.76 -4.54
C LEU A 55 8.23 -2.37 -5.64
N ARG A 56 6.98 -2.02 -5.28
CA ARG A 56 5.99 -1.52 -6.24
C ARG A 56 6.43 -0.19 -6.86
N ARG A 57 6.91 0.75 -6.05
CA ARG A 57 7.40 2.05 -6.56
C ARG A 57 8.59 1.83 -7.51
N ALA A 58 9.55 0.99 -7.12
CA ALA A 58 10.69 0.63 -7.95
C ALA A 58 10.25 -0.03 -9.27
N ALA A 59 9.31 -0.98 -9.22
CA ALA A 59 8.79 -1.64 -10.41
C ALA A 59 8.04 -0.68 -11.35
N LEU A 60 7.26 0.25 -10.79
CA LEU A 60 6.56 1.28 -11.59
C LEU A 60 7.54 2.29 -12.21
N SER A 61 8.60 2.69 -11.49
CA SER A 61 9.63 3.57 -12.06
C SER A 61 10.42 2.87 -13.16
N GLU A 62 10.80 1.62 -12.97
CA GLU A 62 11.50 0.83 -13.99
C GLU A 62 10.60 0.60 -15.20
N LEU A 63 9.31 0.32 -15.00
CA LEU A 63 8.34 0.21 -16.10
C LEU A 63 8.22 1.53 -16.90
N ALA A 64 8.23 2.69 -16.22
CA ALA A 64 8.18 3.99 -16.89
C ALA A 64 9.46 4.24 -17.72
N GLN A 65 10.62 3.85 -17.21
CA GLN A 65 11.88 3.93 -17.95
C GLN A 65 11.87 3.03 -19.18
N LEU A 66 11.40 1.78 -19.04
CA LEU A 66 11.28 0.84 -20.16
C LEU A 66 10.31 1.33 -21.23
N ALA A 67 9.21 1.97 -20.84
CA ALA A 67 8.27 2.57 -21.77
C ALA A 67 8.87 3.76 -22.54
N ALA A 68 9.74 4.55 -21.90
CA ALA A 68 10.38 5.72 -22.51
C ALA A 68 11.58 5.37 -23.41
N MET A 69 12.30 4.28 -23.10
CA MET A 69 13.52 3.90 -23.82
C MET A 69 13.28 3.41 -25.26
N GLY A 70 12.04 3.04 -25.63
CA GLY A 70 11.65 2.73 -27.02
C GLY A 70 12.70 1.91 -27.79
N GLY A 71 12.89 0.64 -27.43
CA GLY A 71 13.93 -0.22 -28.01
C GLY A 71 13.37 -1.42 -28.79
N GLU A 72 14.27 -2.32 -29.20
CA GLU A 72 13.90 -3.59 -29.86
C GLU A 72 12.87 -4.36 -29.02
N SER A 73 11.82 -4.83 -29.69
CA SER A 73 10.68 -5.47 -29.02
C SER A 73 11.07 -6.71 -28.23
N ALA A 74 12.07 -7.47 -28.68
CA ALA A 74 12.58 -8.65 -27.98
C ALA A 74 13.26 -8.30 -26.65
N GLU A 75 14.09 -7.26 -26.65
CA GLU A 75 14.76 -6.77 -25.44
C GLU A 75 13.76 -6.14 -24.46
N LEU A 76 12.80 -5.35 -24.98
CA LEU A 76 11.72 -4.80 -24.18
C LEU A 76 10.88 -5.92 -23.54
N ALA A 77 10.53 -6.97 -24.31
CA ALA A 77 9.78 -8.10 -23.81
C ALA A 77 10.54 -8.87 -22.72
N ARG A 78 11.84 -9.13 -22.90
CA ARG A 78 12.70 -9.75 -21.88
C ARG A 78 12.75 -8.94 -20.60
N ARG A 79 13.00 -7.64 -20.70
CA ARG A 79 13.07 -6.76 -19.53
C ARG A 79 11.74 -6.70 -18.80
N LEU A 80 10.63 -6.66 -19.53
CA LEU A 80 9.30 -6.63 -18.96
C LEU A 80 8.94 -7.95 -18.26
N GLU A 81 9.23 -9.09 -18.89
CA GLU A 81 9.02 -10.42 -18.30
C GLU A 81 9.81 -10.56 -17.00
N ASN A 82 11.10 -10.21 -17.02
CA ASN A 82 11.97 -10.29 -15.86
C ASN A 82 11.51 -9.34 -14.74
N LEU A 83 11.09 -8.12 -15.08
CA LEU A 83 10.54 -7.16 -14.11
C LEU A 83 9.28 -7.70 -13.41
N VAL A 84 8.31 -8.20 -14.19
CA VAL A 84 7.07 -8.75 -13.66
C VAL A 84 7.35 -10.02 -12.84
N ARG A 85 8.25 -10.90 -13.29
CA ARG A 85 8.64 -12.11 -12.57
C ARG A 85 9.35 -11.80 -11.25
N ARG A 86 10.30 -10.85 -11.22
CA ARG A 86 10.95 -10.38 -9.98
C ARG A 86 9.94 -9.82 -8.99
N TYR A 87 9.00 -8.99 -9.47
CA TYR A 87 7.93 -8.45 -8.63
C TYR A 87 7.03 -9.56 -8.08
N ALA A 88 6.64 -10.52 -8.92
CA ALA A 88 5.80 -11.65 -8.51
C ALA A 88 6.51 -12.53 -7.47
N VAL A 89 7.78 -12.89 -7.67
CA VAL A 89 8.56 -13.70 -6.71
C VAL A 89 8.63 -13.01 -5.35
N ALA A 90 8.95 -11.71 -5.34
CA ALA A 90 9.05 -10.96 -4.09
C ALA A 90 7.69 -10.75 -3.39
N ARG A 91 6.58 -10.86 -4.13
CA ARG A 91 5.22 -10.65 -3.60
C ARG A 91 4.49 -11.93 -3.19
N PHE A 92 4.68 -13.02 -3.93
CA PHE A 92 3.94 -14.28 -3.84
C PHE A 92 4.83 -15.48 -3.44
N GLY A 93 6.14 -15.26 -3.30
CA GLY A 93 7.10 -16.30 -2.96
C GLY A 93 7.73 -16.95 -4.19
N ARG A 94 8.97 -17.43 -4.02
CA ARG A 94 9.73 -18.08 -5.09
C ARG A 94 9.12 -19.42 -5.49
N ASP A 95 8.65 -20.22 -4.54
CA ASP A 95 8.12 -21.57 -4.81
C ASP A 95 6.88 -21.52 -5.70
N THR A 96 5.97 -20.60 -5.42
CA THR A 96 4.75 -20.39 -6.22
C THR A 96 5.07 -19.97 -7.65
N VAL A 97 5.99 -19.01 -7.82
CA VAL A 97 6.25 -18.39 -9.13
C VAL A 97 7.21 -19.22 -9.98
N ALA A 98 8.17 -19.92 -9.39
CA ALA A 98 9.13 -20.75 -10.11
C ALA A 98 8.47 -21.91 -10.87
N GLN A 99 7.35 -22.42 -10.36
CA GLN A 99 6.57 -23.48 -11.01
C GLN A 99 5.72 -22.97 -12.18
N LEU A 100 5.57 -21.65 -12.32
CA LEU A 100 4.74 -21.03 -13.36
C LEU A 100 5.57 -20.70 -14.61
N SER A 101 5.22 -21.34 -15.72
CA SER A 101 5.82 -21.14 -17.03
C SER A 101 4.75 -21.06 -18.13
N GLY A 102 5.11 -20.43 -19.26
CA GLY A 102 4.26 -20.35 -20.44
C GLY A 102 2.86 -19.77 -20.16
N ALA A 103 1.83 -20.48 -20.60
CA ALA A 103 0.43 -20.08 -20.41
C ALA A 103 0.03 -19.94 -18.93
N ARG A 104 0.48 -20.86 -18.05
CA ARG A 104 0.15 -20.80 -16.61
C ARG A 104 0.69 -19.55 -15.94
N TRP A 105 1.84 -19.05 -16.41
CA TRP A 105 2.38 -17.78 -15.96
C TRP A 105 1.51 -16.59 -16.39
N ILE A 106 1.05 -16.57 -17.64
CA ILE A 106 0.14 -15.52 -18.12
C ILE A 106 -1.19 -15.57 -17.37
N ASP A 107 -1.77 -16.74 -17.19
CA ASP A 107 -3.01 -16.93 -16.43
C ASP A 107 -2.87 -16.43 -14.99
N PHE A 108 -1.72 -16.69 -14.36
CA PHE A 108 -1.42 -16.15 -13.05
C PHE A 108 -1.37 -14.62 -13.04
N VAL A 109 -0.69 -14.00 -14.00
CA VAL A 109 -0.61 -12.52 -14.10
C VAL A 109 -1.99 -11.92 -14.34
N VAL A 110 -2.79 -12.52 -15.22
CA VAL A 110 -4.17 -12.12 -15.52
C VAL A 110 -5.07 -12.25 -14.29
N ALA A 111 -4.99 -13.37 -13.57
CA ALA A 111 -5.75 -13.59 -12.33
C ALA A 111 -5.41 -12.58 -11.21
N HIS A 112 -4.23 -11.98 -11.28
CA HIS A 112 -3.74 -10.98 -10.33
C HIS A 112 -3.79 -9.54 -10.87
N GLY A 113 -4.51 -9.32 -11.99
CA GLY A 113 -4.87 -7.98 -12.47
C GLY A 113 -4.17 -7.49 -13.73
N GLY A 114 -3.33 -8.30 -14.36
CA GLY A 114 -2.75 -8.01 -15.68
C GLY A 114 -3.67 -8.44 -16.83
N ALA A 115 -4.92 -7.94 -16.86
CA ALA A 115 -5.94 -8.39 -17.82
C ALA A 115 -5.52 -8.23 -19.29
N ASP A 116 -4.73 -7.21 -19.62
CA ASP A 116 -4.27 -6.93 -20.99
C ASP A 116 -3.28 -7.99 -21.52
N TRP A 117 -2.74 -8.85 -20.65
CA TRP A 117 -1.91 -9.99 -21.07
C TRP A 117 -2.73 -11.22 -21.44
N ARG A 118 -4.06 -11.18 -21.30
CA ARG A 118 -4.92 -12.33 -21.61
C ARG A 118 -4.85 -12.70 -23.10
N GLY A 119 -4.55 -13.96 -23.39
CA GLY A 119 -4.55 -14.50 -24.75
C GLY A 119 -3.35 -14.05 -25.58
N VAL A 120 -3.62 -13.48 -26.76
CA VAL A 120 -2.61 -13.19 -27.79
C VAL A 120 -1.52 -12.22 -27.32
N PRO A 121 -1.80 -11.11 -26.60
CA PRO A 121 -0.76 -10.17 -26.19
C PRO A 121 0.26 -10.77 -25.22
N GLY A 122 -0.17 -11.53 -24.21
CA GLY A 122 0.73 -12.20 -23.27
C GLY A 122 1.53 -13.33 -23.93
N ALA A 123 0.89 -14.10 -24.83
CA ALA A 123 1.59 -15.12 -25.61
C ALA A 123 2.61 -14.53 -26.59
N ALA A 124 2.32 -13.36 -27.17
CA ALA A 124 3.24 -12.64 -28.03
C ALA A 124 4.43 -12.06 -27.24
N LEU A 125 4.17 -11.52 -26.03
CA LEU A 125 5.21 -11.06 -25.12
C LEU A 125 6.18 -12.19 -24.77
N LEU A 126 5.68 -13.35 -24.34
CA LEU A 126 6.54 -14.48 -23.98
C LEU A 126 7.35 -14.99 -25.17
N ARG A 127 6.73 -15.08 -26.35
CA ARG A 127 7.45 -15.45 -27.57
C ARG A 127 8.56 -14.45 -27.87
N ALA A 128 8.28 -13.15 -27.83
CA ALA A 128 9.29 -12.12 -28.04
C ALA A 128 10.41 -12.18 -26.99
N ALA A 129 10.09 -12.48 -25.73
CA ALA A 129 11.07 -12.59 -24.65
C ALA A 129 12.00 -13.81 -24.79
N PHE A 130 11.50 -14.92 -25.33
CA PHE A 130 12.25 -16.18 -25.47
C PHE A 130 12.81 -16.41 -26.90
N GLY A 131 12.94 -15.36 -27.71
CA GLY A 131 13.65 -15.41 -29.00
C GLY A 131 12.77 -15.54 -30.24
N GLY A 132 11.45 -15.43 -30.11
CA GLY A 132 10.52 -15.36 -31.24
C GLY A 132 10.46 -13.97 -31.86
N SER A 133 10.13 -13.90 -33.16
CA SER A 133 10.01 -12.64 -33.89
C SER A 133 8.83 -11.80 -33.36
N PRO A 134 9.06 -10.55 -32.94
CA PRO A 134 8.00 -9.70 -32.41
C PRO A 134 7.09 -9.22 -33.53
N HIS A 135 5.84 -9.71 -33.55
CA HIS A 135 4.80 -9.26 -34.49
C HIS A 135 3.69 -8.45 -33.79
N ALA A 136 3.87 -8.10 -32.52
CA ALA A 136 2.83 -7.51 -31.68
C ALA A 136 3.20 -6.10 -31.20
N GLU A 137 2.19 -5.25 -31.10
CA GLU A 137 2.29 -3.89 -30.57
C GLU A 137 2.75 -3.89 -29.10
N HIS A 138 3.55 -2.88 -28.73
CA HIS A 138 4.18 -2.79 -27.41
C HIS A 138 3.22 -2.23 -26.33
N ALA A 139 2.18 -1.52 -26.75
CA ALA A 139 1.20 -0.88 -25.87
C ALA A 139 0.49 -1.86 -24.90
N PRO A 140 -0.08 -2.99 -25.36
CA PRO A 140 -0.76 -3.94 -24.47
C PRO A 140 0.19 -4.62 -23.47
N TRP A 141 1.49 -4.72 -23.79
CA TRP A 141 2.47 -5.28 -22.88
C TRP A 141 2.69 -4.39 -21.67
N ILE A 142 2.92 -3.10 -21.90
CA ILE A 142 3.17 -2.11 -20.85
C ILE A 142 1.91 -1.91 -20.00
N SER A 143 0.73 -1.83 -20.62
CA SER A 143 -0.53 -1.62 -19.90
C SER A 143 -0.85 -2.80 -18.98
N GLY A 144 -0.64 -4.04 -19.43
CA GLY A 144 -0.86 -5.23 -18.61
C GLY A 144 0.10 -5.36 -17.43
N ALA A 145 1.38 -5.02 -17.61
CA ALA A 145 2.34 -4.98 -16.51
C ALA A 145 1.98 -3.89 -15.49
N ARG A 146 1.57 -2.71 -15.95
CA ARG A 146 1.11 -1.60 -15.09
C ARG A 146 -0.13 -2.00 -14.30
N ALA A 147 -1.10 -2.65 -14.95
CA ALA A 147 -2.33 -3.11 -14.33
C ALA A 147 -2.04 -4.14 -13.23
N PHE A 148 -1.16 -5.12 -13.49
CA PHE A 148 -0.71 -6.09 -12.49
C PHE A 148 -0.06 -5.43 -11.27
N PHE A 149 0.76 -4.38 -11.46
CA PHE A 149 1.34 -3.63 -10.33
C PHE A 149 0.34 -2.74 -9.59
N LYS A 150 -0.82 -2.42 -10.19
CA LYS A 150 -1.84 -1.53 -9.62
C LYS A 150 -3.03 -2.28 -8.99
N ALA A 151 -3.36 -3.47 -9.45
CA ALA A 151 -4.58 -4.21 -9.09
C ALA A 151 -4.71 -4.66 -7.62
N ARG A 152 -3.69 -4.47 -6.78
CA ARG A 152 -3.78 -4.70 -5.33
C ARG A 152 -3.07 -3.60 -4.54
N SER A 153 -3.64 -2.40 -4.57
CA SER A 153 -3.47 -1.38 -3.53
C SER A 153 -4.67 -1.40 -2.59
#